data_AF-F8GGN9-F1
#
_entry.id   AF-F8GGN9-F1
#
_cell.length_a   1.000
_cell.length_b   1.000
_cell.length_c   1.000
_cell.angle_alpha   90.00
_cell.angle_beta   90.00
_cell.angle_gamma   90.00
#
_symmetry.space_group_name_H-M   'P 1'
#
loop_
_entity.id
_entity.type
_entity.pdbx_description
1 polymer ?
#
loop_
_entity_poly.entity_id
_entity_poly.type
_entity_poly.pdbx_seq_one_letter_code
_entity_poly.pdbx_strand_id
1 'polypeptide(L)' 'MSLASNISLYSHTSLVDALNLPASVAKDFFESKPFGDWKKVREAEAKTQSAIVGRLNSVIRAIGILAKTTAGRR' A
#
# COMPACT_ATOMS: atom_id res chain seq x y z
N MET A 1 -10.28 8.71 -11.82
CA MET A 1 -9.72 9.13 -10.51
C MET A 1 -8.41 8.44 -10.15
N SER A 2 -8.31 7.10 -10.21
CA SER A 2 -7.10 6.36 -9.80
C SER A 2 -5.80 6.76 -10.54
N LEU A 3 -5.88 7.15 -11.82
CA LEU A 3 -4.71 7.57 -12.58
C LEU A 3 -4.18 8.94 -12.12
N ALA A 4 -5.04 9.94 -12.02
CA ALA A 4 -4.64 11.27 -11.52
C ALA A 4 -4.09 11.23 -10.09
N SER A 5 -4.62 10.36 -9.23
CA SER A 5 -4.04 10.17 -7.88
C SER A 5 -2.63 9.57 -7.94
N ASN A 6 -2.35 8.63 -8.83
CA ASN A 6 -1.00 8.07 -8.98
C ASN A 6 0.00 9.12 -9.48
N ILE A 7 -0.42 9.99 -10.41
CA ILE A 7 0.41 11.11 -10.88
C ILE A 7 0.65 12.09 -9.74
N SER A 8 -0.39 12.51 -9.03
CA SER A 8 -0.28 13.42 -7.88
C SER A 8 0.65 12.87 -6.80
N LEU A 9 0.53 11.58 -6.48
CA LEU A 9 1.37 10.91 -5.47
C LEU A 9 2.83 10.77 -5.90
N TYR A 10 3.10 10.49 -7.18
CA TYR A 10 4.46 10.36 -7.69
C TYR A 10 5.15 11.71 -7.91
N SER A 11 4.43 12.66 -8.51
CA SER A 11 4.98 13.96 -8.93
C SER A 11 4.82 15.06 -7.88
N HIS A 12 4.19 14.75 -6.74
CA HIS A 12 3.88 15.71 -5.68
C HIS A 12 3.10 16.93 -6.18
N THR A 13 2.25 16.74 -7.20
CA THR A 13 1.40 17.78 -7.77
C THR A 13 -0.01 17.73 -7.19
N SER A 14 -0.75 18.84 -7.27
CA SER A 14 -2.14 18.87 -6.80
C SER A 14 -3.01 17.92 -7.62
N LEU A 15 -4.04 17.34 -6.99
CA LEU A 15 -4.95 16.42 -7.69
C LEU A 15 -5.69 17.11 -8.85
N VAL A 16 -5.97 18.42 -8.71
CA VAL A 16 -6.64 19.21 -9.75
C VAL A 16 -5.74 19.36 -10.97
N ASP A 17 -4.46 19.66 -10.76
CA ASP A 17 -3.49 19.78 -11.86
C ASP A 17 -3.24 18.43 -12.54
N ALA A 18 -3.17 17.35 -11.75
CA ALA A 18 -3.03 16.00 -12.28
C ALA A 18 -4.25 15.54 -13.10
N LEU A 19 -5.46 16.02 -12.78
CA LEU A 19 -6.67 15.76 -13.56
C LEU A 19 -6.73 16.55 -14.87
N ASN A 20 -6.10 17.72 -14.91
CA ASN A 20 -6.04 18.59 -16.08
C ASN A 20 -4.91 18.24 -17.05
N LEU A 21 -4.11 17.22 -16.76
CA LEU A 21 -3.03 16.79 -17.65
C LEU A 21 -3.57 16.26 -18.99
N PRO A 22 -2.92 16.62 -20.11
CA PRO A 22 -3.26 16.04 -21.40
C PRO A 22 -3.12 14.52 -21.39
N ALA A 23 -4.06 13.81 -22.02
CA ALA A 23 -4.09 12.35 -22.03
C ALA A 23 -2.82 11.72 -22.63
N SER A 24 -2.18 12.38 -23.61
CA SER A 24 -0.90 11.94 -24.19
C SER A 24 0.22 11.96 -23.15
N VAL A 25 0.35 13.04 -22.39
CA VAL A 25 1.36 13.21 -21.33
C VAL A 25 1.13 12.21 -20.21
N ALA A 26 -0.12 11.99 -19.81
CA ALA A 26 -0.47 10.99 -18.81
C ALA A 26 -0.10 9.57 -19.28
N LYS A 27 -0.33 9.25 -20.56
CA LYS A 27 0.02 7.95 -21.13
C LYS A 27 1.53 7.71 -21.10
N ASP A 28 2.32 8.67 -21.60
CA ASP A 28 3.79 8.56 -21.63
C ASP A 28 4.36 8.43 -20.21
N PHE A 29 3.77 9.13 -19.25
CA PHE A 29 4.12 9.01 -17.84
C PHE A 29 3.91 7.59 -17.28
N PHE A 30 2.74 6.98 -17.53
CA PHE A 30 2.44 5.64 -17.02
C PHE A 30 3.21 4.53 -17.72
N GLU A 31 3.57 4.73 -18.99
CA GLU A 31 4.43 3.81 -19.76
C GLU A 31 5.92 3.98 -19.42
N SER A 32 6.28 5.05 -18.71
CA SER A 32 7.66 5.32 -18.32
C SER A 32 8.20 4.27 -17.35
N LYS A 33 9.46 3.85 -17.59
CA LYS A 33 10.19 2.94 -16.70
C LYS A 33 10.26 3.45 -15.24
N PRO A 34 10.54 4.74 -14.96
CA PRO A 34 10.60 5.24 -13.58
C PRO A 34 9.28 5.07 -12.82
N PHE A 35 8.14 5.31 -13.46
CA PHE A 35 6.84 5.10 -12.83
C PHE A 35 6.58 3.60 -12.59
N GLY A 36 6.92 2.75 -13.57
CA GLY A 36 6.80 1.30 -13.43
C GLY A 36 7.63 0.73 -12.26
N ASP A 37 8.87 1.19 -12.11
CA ASP A 37 9.76 0.80 -11.01
C ASP A 37 9.22 1.30 -9.66
N TRP A 38 8.77 2.55 -9.58
CA TRP A 38 8.14 3.11 -8.37
C TRP A 38 6.89 2.31 -7.95
N LYS A 39 6.03 1.96 -8.91
CA LYS A 39 4.82 1.18 -8.65
C LYS A 39 5.14 -0.19 -8.05
N LYS A 40 6.14 -0.89 -8.60
CA LYS A 40 6.59 -2.19 -8.07
C LYS A 40 7.09 -2.09 -6.63
N VAL A 41 7.82 -1.03 -6.28
CA VAL A 41 8.29 -0.81 -4.90
C VAL A 41 7.12 -0.60 -3.96
N ARG A 42 6.14 0.22 -4.33
CA ARG A 42 4.93 0.45 -3.52
C ARG A 42 4.12 -0.83 -3.29
N GLU A 43 3.99 -1.67 -4.32
CA GLU A 43 3.33 -2.97 -4.20
C GLU A 43 4.10 -3.91 -3.24
N ALA A 44 5.43 -3.93 -3.32
CA ALA A 44 6.27 -4.73 -2.43
C ALA A 44 6.19 -4.26 -0.96
N GLU A 45 6.14 -2.95 -0.73
CA GLU A 45 5.93 -2.36 0.59
C GLU A 45 4.56 -2.72 1.16
N ALA A 46 3.49 -2.62 0.36
CA ALA A 46 2.14 -3.00 0.79
C ALA A 46 2.07 -4.49 1.17
N LYS A 47 2.72 -5.36 0.39
CA LYS A 47 2.84 -6.79 0.71
C LYS A 47 3.58 -7.02 2.02
N THR A 48 4.65 -6.27 2.26
CA THR A 48 5.44 -6.32 3.50
C THR A 48 4.59 -5.89 4.70
N GLN A 49 3.86 -4.78 4.59
CA GLN A 49 2.96 -4.30 5.64
C GLN A 49 1.87 -5.32 5.97
N SER A 50 1.25 -5.92 4.94
CA SER A 50 0.25 -6.98 5.13
C SER A 50 0.83 -8.20 5.86
N ALA A 51 2.05 -8.61 5.53
CA ALA A 51 2.74 -9.70 6.22
C ALA A 51 3.02 -9.38 7.70
N ILE A 52 3.41 -8.14 8.02
CA ILE A 52 3.61 -7.68 9.39
C ILE A 52 2.30 -7.76 10.18
N VAL A 53 1.21 -7.22 9.63
CA VAL A 53 -0.12 -7.27 10.26
C VAL A 53 -0.56 -8.71 10.50
N GLY A 54 -0.34 -9.59 9.52
CA GLY A 54 -0.63 -11.03 9.66
C GLY A 54 0.12 -11.67 10.83
N ARG A 55 1.41 -11.36 10.99
CA ARG A 55 2.22 -11.87 12.12
C ARG A 55 1.73 -11.33 13.46
N LEU A 56 1.42 -10.03 13.55
CA LEU A 56 0.88 -9.42 14.77
C LEU A 56 -0.45 -10.06 15.18
N ASN A 57 -1.34 -10.31 14.22
CA ASN A 57 -2.60 -11.01 14.49
C ASN A 57 -2.38 -12.42 15.05
N SER A 58 -1.40 -13.16 14.55
CA SER A 58 -1.04 -14.48 15.08
C SER A 58 -0.55 -14.40 16.53
N VAL A 59 0.28 -13.41 16.86
CA VAL A 59 0.75 -13.18 18.23
C VAL A 59 -0.40 -12.85 19.17
N ILE A 60 -1.30 -11.95 18.77
CA ILE A 60 -2.49 -11.58 19.57
C ILE A 60 -3.35 -12.83 19.85
N ARG A 61 -3.58 -13.67 18.83
CA ARG A 61 -4.32 -14.93 19.00
C ARG A 61 -3.63 -15.89 19.96
N ALA A 62 -2.31 -16.05 19.84
CA ALA A 62 -1.54 -16.91 20.73
C ALA A 62 -1.63 -16.46 22.19
N ILE A 63 -1.50 -15.15 22.44
CA ILE A 63 -1.69 -14.56 23.78
C ILE A 63 -3.10 -14.84 24.30
N GLY A 64 -4.12 -14.64 23.47
CA GLY A 64 -5.51 -14.93 23.85
C GLY A 64 -5.76 -16.39 24.19
N ILE A 65 -5.12 -17.33 23.48
CA ILE A 65 -5.19 -18.76 23.80
C ILE A 65 -4.51 -19.03 25.14
N LEU A 66 -3.28 -18.54 25.34
CA LEU A 66 -2.54 -18.72 26.59
C LEU A 66 -3.31 -18.19 27.80
N ALA A 67 -3.91 -17.01 27.70
CA ALA A 67 -4.73 -16.42 28.75
C ALA A 67 -5.93 -17.30 29.12
N LYS A 68 -6.60 -17.91 28.13
CA LYS A 68 -7.71 -18.85 28.37
C LYS A 68 -7.22 -20.13 29.02
N THR A 69 -6.10 -20.68 28.54
CA THR A 69 -5.52 -21.92 29.07
C THR A 69 -5.04 -21.76 30.51
N THR A 70 -4.49 -20.61 30.89
CA THR A 70 -4.08 -20.34 32.28
C THR A 70 -5.28 -20.04 33.19
N ALA A 71 -6.30 -19.32 32.69
CA ALA A 71 -7.50 -19.03 33.46
C ALA A 71 -8.35 -20.28 33.77
N GLY A 72 -8.46 -21.22 32.83
CA GLY A 72 -9.23 -22.47 33.02
C GLY A 72 -8.51 -23.55 33.83
N ARG A 73 -7.28 -23.29 34.31
CA ARG A 73 -6.47 -24.22 35.11
C ARG A 73 -6.43 -23.87 36.61
N ARG A 74 -7.15 -22.82 37.01
CA ARG A 74 -7.49 -22.50 38.40
C ARG A 74 -8.90 -22.98 38.70
#